data_AF-A0A176EB53-F1
#
_entry.id   AF-A0A176EB53-F1
#
_cell.length_a   1.000
_cell.length_b   1.000
_cell.length_c   1.000
_cell.angle_alpha   90.00
_cell.angle_beta   90.00
_cell.angle_gamma   90.00
#
_symmetry.space_group_name_H-M   'P 1'
#
loop_
_entity.id
_entity.type
_entity.pdbx_description
1 polymer ?
#
loop_
_entity_poly.entity_id
_entity_poly.type
_entity_poly.pdbx_seq_one_letter_code
_entity_poly.pdbx_strand_id
1 'polypeptide(L)'
;MTWLWLLLAAILAALLIWWITADEDDADPVLAETAIEADAGADADPMPMTLAAILANPQSYIGQEFAGEVSVAGPLTDRGFWIENDGARMFALIIDEPREVEIDINPEQELRISDGMIREGGEVSDVEGVPLDDDTLAVLADQDVFLIVDEDDVEILERP
;
A
#
# COMPACT_ATOMS: atom_id res chain seq x y z
N MET A 1 -25.05 10.83 42.82
CA MET A 1 -24.58 10.89 41.41
C MET A 1 -23.15 11.42 41.30
N THR A 2 -22.76 12.50 42.00
CA THR A 2 -21.37 12.99 42.08
C THR A 2 -20.35 11.96 42.57
N TRP A 3 -20.75 11.06 43.48
CA TRP A 3 -19.88 9.99 43.98
C TRP A 3 -19.43 8.99 42.90
N LEU A 4 -20.34 8.64 41.98
CA LEU A 4 -20.03 7.75 40.86
C LEU A 4 -19.05 8.43 39.89
N TRP A 5 -19.21 9.74 39.67
CA TRP A 5 -18.29 10.54 38.87
C TRP A 5 -16.90 10.64 39.50
N LEU A 6 -16.78 10.74 40.83
CA LEU A 6 -15.48 10.75 41.51
C LEU A 6 -14.77 9.38 41.41
N LEU A 7 -15.51 8.28 41.55
CA LEU A 7 -14.94 6.93 41.35
C LEU A 7 -14.50 6.72 39.90
N LEU A 8 -15.31 7.16 38.93
CA LEU A 8 -14.98 7.07 37.52
C LEU A 8 -13.73 7.91 37.19
N ALA A 9 -13.64 9.13 37.71
CA ALA A 9 -12.47 9.99 37.54
C ALA A 9 -11.21 9.38 38.17
N ALA A 10 -11.33 8.73 39.34
CA ALA A 10 -10.21 8.05 39.99
C ALA A 10 -9.71 6.83 39.20
N ILE A 11 -10.62 6.02 38.65
CA ILE A 11 -10.27 4.87 37.80
C ILE A 11 -9.62 5.34 36.50
N LEU A 12 -10.16 6.40 35.89
CA LEU A 12 -9.64 6.96 34.65
C LEU A 12 -8.25 7.57 34.87
N ALA A 13 -8.03 8.27 35.98
CA ALA A 13 -6.70 8.77 36.34
C ALA A 13 -5.70 7.64 36.58
N ALA A 14 -6.10 6.55 37.25
CA ALA A 14 -5.23 5.39 37.45
C ALA A 14 -4.86 4.70 36.12
N LEU A 15 -5.81 4.57 35.20
CA LEU A 15 -5.56 4.04 33.86
C LEU A 15 -4.64 4.94 33.04
N LEU A 16 -4.78 6.26 33.17
CA LEU A 16 -3.97 7.23 32.43
C LEU A 16 -2.53 7.27 32.95
N ILE A 17 -2.34 7.19 34.26
CA ILE A 17 -1.02 7.05 34.90
C ILE A 17 -0.38 5.71 34.51
N TRP A 18 -1.15 4.62 34.56
CA TRP A 18 -0.67 3.31 34.13
C TRP A 18 -0.26 3.30 32.66
N TRP A 19 -1.06 3.91 31.78
CA TRP A 19 -0.75 4.00 30.35
C TRP A 19 0.54 4.78 30.08
N ILE A 20 0.77 5.90 30.78
CA ILE A 20 2.00 6.69 30.61
C ILE A 20 3.24 5.96 31.17
N THR A 21 3.10 5.22 32.27
CA THR A 21 4.23 4.57 32.96
C THR A 21 4.54 3.16 32.44
N ALA A 22 3.60 2.50 31.76
CA ALA A 22 3.80 1.16 31.20
C ALA A 22 4.67 1.13 29.94
N ASP A 23 4.96 2.29 29.32
CA ASP A 23 5.79 2.42 28.11
C ASP A 23 7.31 2.46 28.41
N GLU A 24 7.70 2.67 29.68
CA GLU A 24 9.10 2.92 30.06
C GLU A 24 9.91 1.65 30.47
N ASP A 25 9.32 0.45 30.46
CA ASP A 25 9.97 -0.79 30.98
C ASP A 25 10.38 -1.81 29.90
N ASP A 26 10.42 -1.41 28.62
CA ASP A 26 11.07 -2.20 27.55
C ASP A 26 12.43 -1.58 27.16
N ALA A 27 13.21 -1.17 28.17
CA ALA A 27 14.61 -0.83 28.00
C ALA A 27 15.46 -2.12 28.04
N ASP A 28 15.60 -2.76 26.89
CA ASP A 28 16.62 -3.79 26.67
C ASP A 28 18.00 -3.29 27.16
N PRO A 29 18.73 -4.06 28.00
CA PRO A 29 20.07 -3.69 28.38
C PRO A 29 20.96 -3.76 27.14
N VAL A 30 21.27 -2.60 26.56
CA VAL A 30 22.25 -2.45 25.48
C VAL A 30 23.59 -3.05 25.92
N LEU A 31 23.87 -4.25 25.42
CA LEU A 31 25.20 -4.86 25.47
C LEU A 31 26.12 -3.98 24.62
N ALA A 32 26.91 -3.17 25.32
CA ALA A 32 28.02 -2.44 24.76
C ALA A 32 29.07 -3.43 24.25
N GLU A 33 29.13 -3.64 22.93
CA GLU A 33 30.40 -3.86 22.24
C GLU A 33 30.21 -3.67 20.72
N THR A 34 30.72 -2.56 20.20
CA THR A 34 31.70 -2.50 19.09
C THR A 34 31.55 -1.14 18.44
N ALA A 35 32.59 -0.31 18.59
CA ALA A 35 32.79 0.87 17.79
C ALA A 35 32.84 0.48 16.31
N ILE A 36 31.83 0.87 15.54
CA ILE A 36 31.97 1.05 14.10
C ILE A 36 31.75 2.52 13.80
N GLU A 37 32.68 3.04 13.02
CA GLU A 37 32.88 4.42 12.66
C GLU A 37 31.60 5.06 12.11
N ALA A 38 31.44 6.33 12.44
CA ALA A 38 30.43 7.19 11.84
C ALA A 38 30.65 7.27 10.33
N ASP A 39 29.82 6.56 9.57
CA ASP A 39 29.57 6.88 8.16
C ASP A 39 28.42 7.89 8.12
N ALA A 40 28.80 9.16 8.28
CA ALA A 40 27.95 10.28 7.95
C ALA A 40 27.89 10.37 6.42
N GLY A 41 26.89 9.73 5.82
CA GLY A 41 26.75 9.75 4.37
C GLY A 41 25.75 8.77 3.76
N ALA A 42 24.73 8.31 4.49
CA ALA A 42 23.56 7.78 3.81
C ALA A 42 22.69 8.99 3.42
N ASP A 43 22.92 9.51 2.21
CA ASP A 43 21.78 9.92 1.39
C ASP A 43 20.79 8.76 1.47
N ALA A 44 19.76 8.91 2.30
CA ALA A 44 18.66 7.99 2.33
C ALA A 44 18.01 8.15 0.96
N ASP A 45 18.45 7.36 -0.01
CA ASP A 45 17.64 7.05 -1.17
C ASP A 45 16.23 6.83 -0.65
N PRO A 46 15.21 7.53 -1.18
CA PRO A 46 13.84 7.31 -0.75
C PRO A 46 13.62 5.81 -0.84
N MET A 47 13.35 5.16 0.30
CA MET A 47 13.18 3.72 0.30
C MET A 47 12.17 3.39 -0.79
N PRO A 48 12.47 2.45 -1.71
CA PRO A 48 11.54 2.12 -2.77
C PRO A 48 10.21 1.78 -2.12
N MET A 49 9.17 2.49 -2.52
CA MET A 49 7.83 2.29 -2.00
C MET A 49 7.43 0.86 -2.37
N THR A 50 7.32 -0.03 -1.37
CA THR A 50 6.98 -1.44 -1.61
C THR A 50 5.48 -1.65 -1.45
N LEU A 51 4.92 -2.63 -2.19
CA LEU A 51 3.53 -3.04 -2.01
C LEU A 51 3.27 -3.49 -0.56
N ALA A 52 4.23 -4.17 0.07
CA ALA A 52 4.12 -4.59 1.46
C ALA A 52 3.96 -3.41 2.43
N ALA A 53 4.71 -2.32 2.22
CA ALA A 53 4.60 -1.12 3.03
C ALA A 53 3.24 -0.43 2.85
N ILE A 54 2.75 -0.37 1.61
CA ILE A 54 1.43 0.18 1.27
C ILE A 54 0.33 -0.59 1.99
N LEU A 55 0.33 -1.92 1.87
CA LEU A 55 -0.68 -2.78 2.50
C LEU A 55 -0.61 -2.78 4.03
N ALA A 56 0.57 -2.54 4.61
CA ALA A 56 0.73 -2.44 6.05
C ALA A 56 0.12 -1.13 6.62
N ASN A 57 0.13 -0.03 5.87
CA ASN A 57 -0.40 1.26 6.30
C ASN A 57 -1.11 2.03 5.15
N PRO A 58 -2.21 1.47 4.59
CA PRO A 58 -2.83 1.97 3.34
C PRO A 58 -3.19 3.45 3.40
N GLN A 59 -3.76 3.89 4.52
CA GLN A 59 -4.21 5.26 4.76
C GLN A 59 -3.09 6.32 4.64
N SER A 60 -1.82 5.94 4.81
CA SER A 60 -0.69 6.86 4.66
C SER A 60 -0.25 7.05 3.22
N TYR A 61 -0.71 6.17 2.32
CA TYR A 61 -0.26 6.07 0.94
C TYR A 61 -1.35 6.39 -0.09
N ILE A 62 -2.62 6.47 0.32
CA ILE A 62 -3.71 6.94 -0.56
C ILE A 62 -3.35 8.33 -1.13
N GLY A 63 -3.45 8.45 -2.46
CA GLY A 63 -3.12 9.66 -3.20
C GLY A 63 -1.62 9.83 -3.51
N GLN A 64 -0.77 8.86 -3.14
CA GLN A 64 0.63 8.83 -3.56
C GLN A 64 0.81 8.04 -4.85
N GLU A 65 1.88 8.38 -5.57
CA GLU A 65 2.32 7.71 -6.79
C GLU A 65 3.22 6.52 -6.43
N PHE A 66 3.02 5.40 -7.11
CA PHE A 66 3.83 4.19 -7.02
C PHE A 66 4.55 3.97 -8.34
N ALA A 67 5.85 3.70 -8.25
CA ALA A 67 6.68 3.30 -9.37
C ALA A 67 7.52 2.09 -8.95
N GLY A 68 7.57 1.06 -9.78
CA GLY A 68 8.27 -0.17 -9.45
C GLY A 68 8.09 -1.29 -10.47
N GLU A 69 8.92 -2.32 -10.32
CA GLU A 69 8.84 -3.56 -11.10
C GLU A 69 7.97 -4.56 -10.32
N VAL A 70 6.95 -5.10 -10.99
CA VAL A 70 5.94 -5.97 -10.40
C VAL A 70 5.66 -7.15 -11.32
N SER A 71 5.29 -8.28 -10.74
CA SER A 71 4.82 -9.45 -11.49
C SER A 71 3.29 -9.49 -11.53
N VAL A 72 2.74 -9.93 -12.66
CA VAL A 72 1.29 -10.06 -12.84
C VAL A 72 0.82 -11.39 -12.28
N ALA A 73 0.03 -11.35 -11.22
CA ALA A 73 -0.65 -12.48 -10.64
C ALA A 73 -2.08 -12.64 -11.19
N GLY A 74 -2.53 -13.89 -11.33
CA GLY A 74 -3.92 -14.22 -11.67
C GLY A 74 -4.85 -14.22 -10.44
N PRO A 75 -6.18 -14.10 -10.63
CA PRO A 75 -6.88 -14.00 -11.91
C PRO A 75 -6.91 -12.58 -12.48
N LEU A 76 -6.83 -12.45 -13.81
CA LEU A 76 -7.06 -11.19 -14.53
C LEU A 76 -8.57 -10.90 -14.62
N THR A 77 -8.95 -9.64 -14.53
CA THR A 77 -10.29 -9.15 -14.90
C THR A 77 -10.20 -8.41 -16.24
N ASP A 78 -11.30 -7.79 -16.70
CA ASP A 78 -11.34 -7.10 -18.00
C ASP A 78 -10.34 -5.92 -18.06
N ARG A 79 -10.30 -5.11 -16.99
CA ARG A 79 -9.44 -3.91 -16.89
C ARG A 79 -8.51 -3.92 -15.68
N GLY A 80 -8.50 -5.00 -14.91
CA GLY A 80 -7.76 -5.10 -13.67
C GLY A 80 -6.96 -6.37 -13.57
N PHE A 81 -5.86 -6.31 -12.86
CA PHE A 81 -4.95 -7.43 -12.67
C PHE A 81 -4.32 -7.34 -11.30
N TRP A 82 -3.84 -8.46 -10.79
CA TRP A 82 -3.12 -8.45 -9.53
C TRP A 82 -1.65 -8.23 -9.79
N ILE A 83 -1.06 -7.31 -9.04
CA ILE A 83 0.38 -7.09 -9.04
C ILE A 83 0.96 -7.69 -7.76
N GLU A 84 2.07 -8.38 -7.91
CA GLU A 84 2.82 -8.95 -6.80
C GLU A 84 4.26 -8.42 -6.83
N ASN A 85 4.74 -8.05 -5.65
CA ASN A 85 6.11 -7.61 -5.43
C ASN A 85 6.50 -7.93 -3.98
N ASP A 86 7.68 -8.53 -3.80
CA ASP A 86 8.24 -8.90 -2.49
C ASP A 86 7.26 -9.70 -1.58
N GLY A 87 6.43 -10.56 -2.18
CA GLY A 87 5.46 -11.40 -1.47
C GLY A 87 4.19 -10.66 -1.01
N ALA A 88 4.03 -9.40 -1.38
CA ALA A 88 2.81 -8.61 -1.19
C ALA A 88 2.05 -8.50 -2.52
N ARG A 89 0.73 -8.62 -2.45
CA ARG A 89 -0.17 -8.62 -3.60
C ARG A 89 -1.19 -7.50 -3.48
N MET A 90 -1.30 -6.67 -4.52
CA MET A 90 -2.25 -5.57 -4.60
C MET A 90 -3.03 -5.64 -5.91
N PHE A 91 -4.26 -5.16 -5.93
CA PHE A 91 -5.03 -5.06 -7.16
C PHE A 91 -4.66 -3.77 -7.91
N ALA A 92 -4.39 -3.88 -9.20
CA ALA A 92 -4.13 -2.77 -10.11
C ALA A 92 -5.24 -2.66 -11.15
N LEU A 93 -5.66 -1.42 -11.43
CA LEU A 93 -6.70 -1.07 -12.37
C LEU A 93 -6.10 -0.20 -13.47
N ILE A 94 -6.28 -0.59 -14.72
CA ILE A 94 -5.77 0.13 -15.89
C ILE A 94 -6.78 1.16 -16.35
N ILE A 95 -6.33 2.40 -16.56
CA ILE A 95 -7.08 3.40 -17.31
C ILE A 95 -6.97 3.09 -18.81
N ASP A 96 -8.08 2.75 -19.45
CA ASP A 96 -8.17 2.45 -20.87
C ASP A 96 -8.43 3.76 -21.61
N GLU A 97 -7.34 4.39 -22.04
CA GLU A 97 -7.38 5.53 -22.94
C GLU A 97 -7.38 5.06 -24.41
N PRO A 98 -8.00 5.79 -25.35
CA PRO A 98 -8.02 5.39 -26.75
C PRO A 98 -6.62 5.41 -27.38
N ARG A 99 -5.98 4.25 -27.50
CA ARG A 99 -4.64 4.09 -28.11
C ARG A 99 -4.70 3.45 -29.50
N GLU A 100 -3.62 3.64 -30.27
CA GLU A 100 -3.45 2.95 -31.56
C GLU A 100 -3.12 1.46 -31.39
N VAL A 101 -2.61 1.05 -30.22
CA VAL A 101 -2.24 -0.34 -29.88
C VAL A 101 -2.61 -0.63 -28.43
N GLU A 102 -3.53 -1.56 -28.22
CA GLU A 102 -3.90 -2.11 -26.90
C GLU A 102 -2.69 -2.85 -26.29
N ILE A 103 -2.41 -2.63 -25.01
CA ILE A 103 -1.41 -3.43 -24.27
C ILE A 103 -2.06 -4.74 -23.83
N ASP A 104 -1.49 -5.86 -24.26
CA ASP A 104 -1.92 -7.21 -23.84
C ASP A 104 -1.10 -7.66 -22.62
N ILE A 105 -1.74 -7.70 -21.46
CA ILE A 105 -1.13 -8.13 -20.20
C ILE A 105 -1.54 -9.57 -19.91
N ASN A 106 -0.56 -10.46 -19.81
CA ASN A 106 -0.76 -11.86 -19.48
C ASN A 106 -0.36 -12.15 -18.03
N PRO A 107 -0.92 -13.19 -17.38
CA PRO A 107 -0.44 -13.61 -16.08
C PRO A 107 1.00 -14.13 -16.17
N GLU A 108 1.72 -14.09 -15.04
CA GLU A 108 3.14 -14.49 -14.92
C GLU A 108 4.11 -13.56 -15.67
N GLN A 109 3.63 -12.43 -16.17
CA GLN A 109 4.41 -11.44 -16.89
C GLN A 109 5.04 -10.42 -15.93
N GLU A 110 6.26 -9.96 -16.22
CA GLU A 110 6.90 -8.87 -15.48
C GLU A 110 6.59 -7.53 -16.15
N LEU A 111 6.11 -6.58 -15.34
CA LEU A 111 5.76 -5.23 -15.74
C LEU A 111 6.58 -4.22 -14.95
N ARG A 112 6.92 -3.12 -15.61
CA ARG A 112 7.45 -1.91 -14.99
C ARG A 112 6.35 -0.87 -14.97
N ILE A 113 5.97 -0.44 -13.77
CA ILE A 113 5.05 0.67 -13.55
C ILE A 113 5.91 1.91 -13.33
N SER A 114 5.77 2.90 -14.20
CA SER A 114 6.50 4.16 -14.14
C SER A 114 5.78 5.19 -13.27
N ASP A 115 4.46 5.17 -13.29
CA ASP A 115 3.59 5.98 -12.44
C ASP A 115 2.26 5.24 -12.20
N GLY A 116 1.69 5.40 -11.01
CA GLY A 116 0.45 4.75 -10.63
C GLY A 116 -0.10 5.31 -9.34
N MET A 117 -1.36 5.72 -9.33
CA MET A 117 -1.98 6.38 -8.19
C MET A 117 -2.65 5.38 -7.24
N ILE A 118 -2.25 5.42 -5.97
CA ILE A 118 -2.89 4.59 -4.93
C ILE A 118 -4.23 5.21 -4.54
N ARG A 119 -5.30 4.43 -4.58
CA ARG A 119 -6.66 4.83 -4.23
C ARG A 119 -7.25 3.97 -3.12
N GLU A 120 -8.25 4.53 -2.43
CA GLU A 120 -9.05 3.82 -1.44
C GLU A 120 -9.98 2.82 -2.11
N GLY A 121 -10.07 1.61 -1.57
CA GLY A 121 -10.98 0.58 -2.06
C GLY A 121 -12.44 1.02 -2.13
N GLY A 122 -13.12 0.60 -3.20
CA GLY A 122 -14.51 0.97 -3.46
C GLY A 122 -14.74 2.39 -4.00
N GLU A 123 -13.75 3.29 -3.98
CA GLU A 123 -13.84 4.61 -4.63
C GLU A 123 -13.46 4.51 -6.12
N VAL A 124 -14.40 3.99 -6.93
CA VAL A 124 -14.19 3.74 -8.37
C VAL A 124 -15.02 4.65 -9.29
N SER A 125 -15.67 5.66 -8.72
CA SER A 125 -16.72 6.43 -9.41
C SER A 125 -16.24 7.30 -10.57
N ASP A 126 -14.92 7.49 -10.72
CA ASP A 126 -14.31 8.42 -11.68
C ASP A 126 -13.09 7.81 -12.40
N VAL A 127 -13.14 6.52 -12.73
CA VAL A 127 -12.09 5.90 -13.57
C VAL A 127 -12.40 6.18 -15.03
N GLU A 128 -11.48 6.89 -15.71
CA GLU A 128 -11.60 7.21 -17.13
C GLU A 128 -11.57 5.93 -18.00
N GLY A 129 -12.22 5.99 -19.16
CA GLY A 129 -12.32 4.86 -20.10
C GLY A 129 -13.64 4.08 -20.05
N VAL A 130 -13.58 2.79 -20.41
CA VAL A 130 -14.73 1.88 -20.53
C VAL A 130 -15.34 1.54 -19.16
N PRO A 131 -16.68 1.50 -18.98
CA PRO A 131 -17.25 1.10 -17.69
C PRO A 131 -16.71 -0.25 -17.20
N LEU A 132 -16.38 -0.33 -15.91
CA LEU A 132 -15.88 -1.56 -15.28
C LEU A 132 -16.99 -2.60 -15.13
N ASP A 133 -16.66 -3.87 -15.38
CA ASP A 133 -17.58 -4.98 -15.13
C ASP A 133 -17.82 -5.24 -13.64
N ASP A 134 -18.95 -5.88 -13.34
CA ASP A 134 -19.38 -6.23 -11.99
C ASP A 134 -18.32 -7.05 -11.22
N ASP A 135 -17.58 -7.93 -11.92
CA ASP A 135 -16.51 -8.74 -11.32
C ASP A 135 -15.33 -7.87 -10.85
N THR A 136 -14.94 -6.87 -11.65
CA THR A 136 -13.87 -5.92 -11.29
C THR A 136 -14.31 -5.03 -10.13
N LEU A 137 -15.55 -4.53 -10.15
CA LEU A 137 -16.11 -3.74 -9.06
C LEU A 137 -16.21 -4.54 -7.75
N ALA A 138 -16.58 -5.82 -7.82
CA ALA A 138 -16.64 -6.68 -6.66
C ALA A 138 -15.26 -6.89 -6.02
N VAL A 139 -14.20 -7.06 -6.82
CA VAL A 139 -12.83 -7.16 -6.31
C VAL A 139 -12.38 -5.86 -5.65
N LEU A 140 -12.62 -4.72 -6.31
CA LEU A 140 -12.24 -3.40 -5.79
C LEU A 140 -12.95 -3.04 -4.48
N ALA A 141 -14.19 -3.47 -4.31
CA ALA A 141 -14.96 -3.25 -3.08
C ALA A 141 -14.47 -4.09 -1.89
N ASP A 142 -13.73 -5.17 -2.13
CA ASP A 142 -13.16 -6.05 -1.10
C ASP A 142 -11.76 -5.60 -0.66
N GLN A 143 -11.11 -4.70 -1.42
CA GLN A 143 -9.78 -4.20 -1.09
C GLN A 143 -9.85 -3.00 -0.14
N ASP A 144 -8.83 -2.82 0.70
CA ASP A 144 -8.64 -1.57 1.46
C ASP A 144 -8.06 -0.46 0.56
N VAL A 145 -7.16 -0.83 -0.35
CA VAL A 145 -6.53 0.05 -1.34
C VAL A 145 -6.26 -0.69 -2.65
N PHE A 146 -6.21 0.05 -3.74
CA PHE A 146 -5.82 -0.45 -5.05
C PHE A 146 -4.95 0.57 -5.79
N LEU A 147 -4.23 0.10 -6.81
CA LEU A 147 -3.45 0.94 -7.70
C LEU A 147 -4.30 1.29 -8.93
N ILE A 148 -4.36 2.56 -9.30
CA ILE A 148 -4.78 2.98 -10.63
C ILE A 148 -3.53 3.27 -11.42
N VAL A 149 -3.39 2.65 -12.59
CA VAL A 149 -2.25 2.84 -13.47
C VAL A 149 -2.76 3.24 -14.84
N ASP A 150 -2.10 4.21 -15.46
CA ASP A 150 -2.35 4.51 -16.85
C ASP A 150 -1.72 3.42 -17.73
N GLU A 151 -2.36 3.07 -18.84
CA GLU A 151 -1.79 2.14 -19.80
C GLU A 151 -0.47 2.66 -20.40
N ASP A 152 -0.26 3.97 -20.45
CA ASP A 152 1.00 4.60 -20.90
C ASP A 152 2.15 4.50 -19.89
N ASP A 153 1.84 4.28 -18.62
CA ASP A 153 2.82 4.14 -17.54
C ASP A 153 3.20 2.68 -17.26
N VAL A 154 2.65 1.73 -18.02
CA VAL A 154 2.97 0.31 -17.94
C VAL A 154 3.87 -0.12 -19.10
N GLU A 155 5.05 -0.63 -18.76
CA GLU A 155 5.96 -1.26 -19.73
C GLU A 155 6.10 -2.77 -19.46
N ILE A 156 5.97 -3.57 -20.51
CA ILE A 156 6.17 -5.03 -20.45
C ILE A 156 7.66 -5.33 -20.55
N LEU A 157 8.26 -5.84 -19.47
CA LEU A 157 9.70 -6.14 -19.41
C LEU A 157 10.03 -7.51 -20.01
N GLU A 158 9.24 -8.53 -19.69
CA GLU A 158 9.41 -9.89 -20.20
C GLU A 158 8.10 -10.36 -20.84
N ARG A 159 8.18 -10.97 -22.03
CA ARG A 159 7.04 -11.60 -22.71
C ARG A 159 7.20 -13.12 -22.64
N PRO A 160 6.21 -13.88 -22.15
CA PRO A 160 6.26 -15.34 -22.16
C PRO A 160 6.25 -15.93 -23.59
#